data_AF-A0A0P7X437-F1
#
_entry.id   AF-A0A0P7X437-F1
#
_cell.length_a   1.000
_cell.length_b   1.000
_cell.length_c   1.000
_cell.angle_alpha   90.00
_cell.angle_beta   90.00
_cell.angle_gamma   90.00
#
_symmetry.space_group_name_H-M   'P 1'
#
loop_
_entity.id
_entity.type
_entity.pdbx_description
1 polymer ?
#
loop_
_entity_poly.entity_id
_entity_poly.type
_entity_poly.pdbx_seq_one_letter_code
_entity_poly.pdbx_strand_id
1 'polypeptide(L)'
;MFVIEERLRKKTDTVLKKYSEFGIELVIKEIKIDGHLTNYKPRLILEAAGMNPNADFIFYIDPDIVVQADWEFFEQWSSNCISLFCDPLWHPMLASHPKKLTWKKIAADYGLGSRDFEGYACAGFIGLPRPYLGFTELWGRLLERLEVSGFLSSDTFHSGRSTDPFMAMDQDVLNLALMASDVPFSLASPENQGIVANGAYIAHAQGTPKPWRGGLIRNAIRLGKRPSYAVRQYWEYVTHPVAVHSFLDLGIAKLNIRFATLISRLFG
;
A
#
# COMPACT_ATOMS: atom_id res chain seq x y z
N MET A 1 -5.88 -2.92 7.78
CA MET A 1 -7.23 -2.37 8.05
C MET A 1 -8.21 -2.94 7.04
N PHE A 2 -9.32 -3.53 7.49
CA PHE A 2 -10.37 -4.03 6.61
C PHE A 2 -11.62 -3.15 6.79
N VAL A 3 -11.99 -2.41 5.75
CA VAL A 3 -13.31 -1.77 5.66
C VAL A 3 -14.24 -2.82 5.07
N ILE A 4 -15.19 -3.32 5.87
CA ILE A 4 -16.25 -4.23 5.43
C ILE A 4 -17.55 -3.45 5.50
N GLU A 5 -18.08 -3.08 4.34
CA GLU A 5 -19.44 -2.57 4.23
C GLU A 5 -20.43 -3.73 4.18
N GLU A 6 -21.45 -3.63 5.04
CA GLU A 6 -22.70 -4.38 5.08
C GLU A 6 -22.67 -5.91 5.23
N ARG A 7 -22.53 -6.38 6.49
CA ARG A 7 -23.47 -7.38 7.05
C ARG A 7 -23.42 -7.68 8.56
N LEU A 8 -22.72 -6.90 9.38
CA LEU A 8 -22.72 -7.10 10.83
C LEU A 8 -23.51 -6.00 11.55
N ARG A 9 -24.86 -6.11 11.51
CA ARG A 9 -25.72 -5.39 12.45
C ARG A 9 -25.56 -6.01 13.84
N LYS A 10 -24.78 -5.37 14.72
CA LYS A 10 -25.17 -4.92 16.09
C LYS A 10 -23.98 -4.36 16.88
N LYS A 11 -24.13 -3.11 17.31
CA LYS A 11 -23.44 -2.33 18.37
C LYS A 11 -22.36 -3.06 19.19
N THR A 12 -21.09 -2.85 18.83
CA THR A 12 -19.93 -2.55 19.71
C THR A 12 -18.74 -2.22 18.80
N ASP A 13 -18.17 -1.02 18.92
CA ASP A 13 -17.29 -0.33 17.95
C ASP A 13 -15.88 -0.91 17.73
N THR A 14 -15.56 -2.11 18.19
CA THR A 14 -14.27 -2.76 17.90
C THR A 14 -14.38 -4.26 18.14
N VAL A 15 -14.00 -5.10 17.17
CA VAL A 15 -13.83 -6.54 17.43
C VAL A 15 -12.37 -6.80 17.76
N LEU A 16 -12.11 -7.22 18.99
CA LEU A 16 -10.80 -7.66 19.45
C LEU A 16 -10.71 -9.18 19.37
N LYS A 17 -9.68 -9.70 18.71
CA LYS A 17 -9.34 -11.13 18.73
C LYS A 17 -7.86 -11.27 19.07
N LYS A 18 -7.56 -11.99 20.15
CA LYS A 18 -6.18 -12.26 20.57
C LYS A 18 -5.73 -13.60 20.01
N TYR A 19 -4.52 -13.60 19.46
CA TYR A 19 -3.79 -14.76 19.00
C TYR A 19 -2.54 -14.89 19.87
N SER A 20 -2.75 -15.32 21.11
CA SER A 20 -1.74 -15.35 22.18
C SER A 20 -0.51 -16.18 21.80
N GLU A 21 -0.69 -17.24 21.03
CA GLU A 21 0.36 -18.11 20.52
C GLU A 21 1.34 -17.39 19.57
N PHE A 22 0.90 -16.27 18.99
CA PHE A 22 1.72 -15.43 18.11
C PHE A 22 2.03 -14.05 18.73
N GLY A 23 1.54 -13.77 19.94
CA GLY A 23 1.65 -12.43 20.53
C GLY A 23 0.89 -11.35 19.76
N ILE A 24 -0.11 -11.71 18.94
CA ILE A 24 -0.84 -10.78 18.06
C ILE A 24 -2.20 -10.43 18.66
N GLU A 25 -2.51 -9.13 18.70
CA GLU A 25 -3.86 -8.63 18.96
C GLU A 25 -4.45 -8.06 17.67
N LEU A 26 -5.54 -8.67 17.21
CA LEU A 26 -6.30 -8.18 16.06
C LEU A 26 -7.38 -7.23 16.52
N VAL A 27 -7.34 -6.01 16.00
CA VAL A 27 -8.32 -4.95 16.24
C VAL A 27 -9.03 -4.64 14.91
N ILE A 28 -10.34 -4.87 14.83
CA ILE A 28 -11.16 -4.49 13.67
C ILE A 28 -11.95 -3.23 14.04
N LYS A 29 -11.73 -2.16 13.29
CA LYS A 29 -12.37 -0.85 13.49
C LYS A 29 -13.07 -0.41 12.20
N GLU A 30 -14.32 0.01 12.33
CA GLU A 30 -15.01 0.73 11.27
C GLU A 30 -14.53 2.18 11.26
N ILE A 31 -14.17 2.68 10.08
CA ILE A 31 -13.76 4.07 9.90
C ILE A 31 -14.77 4.77 9.00
N LYS A 32 -15.19 5.95 9.43
CA LYS A 32 -15.92 6.87 8.56
C LYS A 32 -14.89 7.71 7.84
N ILE A 33 -14.83 7.55 6.53
CA ILE A 33 -13.98 8.34 5.65
C ILE A 33 -14.85 9.31 4.86
N ASP A 34 -14.33 10.52 4.70
CA ASP A 34 -14.82 11.50 3.74
C ASP A 34 -13.80 11.51 2.60
N GLY A 35 -14.22 11.12 1.39
CA GLY A 35 -13.33 10.87 0.25
C GLY A 35 -12.75 9.44 0.15
N HIS A 36 -11.73 9.29 -0.70
CA HIS A 36 -11.13 8.01 -1.07
C HIS A 36 -10.13 7.51 -0.01
N LEU A 37 -10.21 6.21 0.32
CA LEU A 37 -9.40 5.56 1.38
C LEU A 37 -7.89 5.82 1.28
N THR A 38 -7.39 5.85 0.05
CA THR A 38 -5.98 6.10 -0.28
C THR A 38 -5.45 7.41 0.30
N ASN A 39 -6.27 8.45 0.36
CA ASN A 39 -5.87 9.76 0.90
C ASN A 39 -5.96 9.78 2.45
N TYR A 40 -6.53 8.74 3.06
CA TYR A 40 -6.70 8.63 4.51
C TYR A 40 -5.55 7.88 5.22
N LYS A 41 -4.57 7.35 4.47
CA LYS A 41 -3.46 6.55 5.00
C LYS A 41 -2.64 7.24 6.10
N PRO A 42 -2.24 8.52 5.99
CA PRO A 42 -1.46 9.16 7.04
C PRO A 42 -2.24 9.26 8.34
N ARG A 43 -3.53 9.60 8.24
CA ARG A 43 -4.42 9.69 9.40
C ARG A 43 -4.58 8.34 10.09
N LEU A 44 -4.66 7.24 9.34
CA LEU A 44 -4.72 5.89 9.93
C LEU A 44 -3.47 5.53 10.70
N ILE A 45 -2.30 5.86 10.16
CA ILE A 45 -1.02 5.61 10.83
C ILE A 45 -0.97 6.39 12.15
N LEU A 46 -1.37 7.67 12.13
CA LEU A 46 -1.41 8.51 13.34
C LEU A 46 -2.44 8.02 14.37
N GLU A 47 -3.63 7.62 13.94
CA GLU A 47 -4.64 7.02 14.82
C GLU A 47 -4.11 5.72 15.45
N ALA A 48 -3.49 4.84 14.67
CA ALA A 48 -2.90 3.60 15.16
C ALA A 48 -1.75 3.85 16.16
N ALA A 49 -0.91 4.85 15.88
CA ALA A 49 0.19 5.25 16.76
C ALA A 49 -0.30 5.84 18.10
N GLY A 50 -1.41 6.60 18.07
CA GLY A 50 -2.05 7.18 19.25
C GLY A 50 -2.74 6.14 20.12
N MET A 51 -3.34 5.10 19.52
CA MET A 51 -3.92 3.97 20.25
C MET A 51 -2.85 3.09 20.90
N ASN A 52 -1.64 3.06 20.35
CA ASN A 52 -0.55 2.21 20.81
C ASN A 52 0.68 3.06 21.16
N PRO A 53 0.64 3.91 22.21
CA PRO A 53 1.68 4.90 22.49
C PRO A 53 3.06 4.29 22.76
N ASN A 54 3.11 3.02 23.16
CA ASN A 54 4.34 2.29 23.47
C ASN A 54 4.88 1.45 22.30
N ALA A 55 4.24 1.47 21.13
CA ALA A 55 4.72 0.69 19.99
C ALA A 55 6.00 1.31 19.42
N ASP A 56 7.09 0.54 19.31
CA ASP A 56 8.37 1.01 18.76
C ASP A 56 8.27 1.33 17.27
N PHE A 57 7.47 0.54 16.55
CA PHE A 57 7.26 0.64 15.11
C PHE A 57 5.78 0.69 14.75
N ILE A 58 5.46 1.37 13.67
CA ILE A 58 4.13 1.41 13.06
C ILE A 58 4.28 1.03 11.59
N PHE A 59 3.52 0.02 11.17
CA PHE A 59 3.48 -0.42 9.79
C PHE A 59 2.09 -0.20 9.21
N TYR A 60 2.04 0.43 8.04
CA TYR A 60 0.85 0.45 7.20
C TYR A 60 1.06 -0.46 6.00
N ILE A 61 0.05 -1.26 5.70
CA ILE A 61 0.06 -2.27 4.64
C ILE A 61 -1.31 -2.24 3.95
N ASP A 62 -1.32 -2.02 2.63
CA ASP A 62 -2.52 -2.06 1.80
C ASP A 62 -3.17 -3.47 1.83
N PRO A 63 -4.50 -3.56 1.68
CA PRO A 63 -5.25 -4.81 1.88
C PRO A 63 -5.00 -5.88 0.79
N ASP A 64 -4.26 -5.54 -0.26
CA ASP A 64 -3.87 -6.41 -1.37
C ASP A 64 -2.38 -6.81 -1.32
N ILE A 65 -1.74 -6.62 -0.16
CA ILE A 65 -0.40 -7.08 0.14
C ILE A 65 -0.45 -8.31 1.06
N VAL A 66 0.35 -9.32 0.71
CA VAL A 66 0.64 -10.46 1.58
C VAL A 66 2.10 -10.38 2.03
N VAL A 67 2.34 -10.39 3.34
CA VAL A 67 3.70 -10.46 3.90
C VAL A 67 4.30 -11.84 3.67
N GLN A 68 5.55 -11.91 3.22
CA GLN A 68 6.23 -13.16 2.87
C GLN A 68 7.54 -13.37 3.65
N ALA A 69 8.25 -12.30 3.98
CA ALA A 69 9.42 -12.36 4.86
C ALA A 69 9.02 -12.44 6.34
N ASP A 70 9.97 -12.87 7.17
CA ASP A 70 9.81 -12.89 8.62
C ASP A 70 9.56 -11.48 9.18
N TRP A 71 8.73 -11.38 10.21
CA TRP A 71 8.38 -10.07 10.78
C TRP A 71 9.60 -9.32 11.32
N GLU A 72 10.53 -10.05 11.94
CA GLU A 72 11.80 -9.51 12.46
C GLU A 72 12.60 -8.76 11.38
N PHE A 73 12.56 -9.22 10.12
CA PHE A 73 13.21 -8.52 9.02
C PHE A 73 12.67 -7.10 8.85
N PHE A 74 11.35 -6.90 8.95
CA PHE A 74 10.75 -5.56 8.81
C PHE A 74 11.07 -4.66 9.99
N GLU A 75 11.10 -5.21 11.21
CA GLU A 75 11.52 -4.47 12.41
C GLU A 75 12.98 -4.01 12.31
N GLN A 76 13.87 -4.91 11.88
CA GLN A 76 15.27 -4.57 11.62
C GLN A 76 15.41 -3.54 10.50
N TRP A 77 14.64 -3.66 9.42
CA TRP A 77 14.67 -2.71 8.31
C TRP A 77 14.19 -1.31 8.74
N SER A 78 13.12 -1.23 9.55
CA SER A 78 12.60 0.03 10.07
C SER A 78 13.37 0.59 11.28
N SER A 79 14.37 -0.11 11.81
CA SER A 79 14.99 0.23 13.10
C SER A 79 15.58 1.65 13.16
N ASN A 80 16.07 2.16 12.02
CA ASN A 80 16.73 3.47 11.92
C ASN A 80 16.27 4.29 10.70
N CYS A 81 15.24 3.87 9.99
CA CYS A 81 14.77 4.56 8.79
C CYS A 81 13.30 4.24 8.49
N ILE A 82 12.67 5.06 7.66
CA ILE A 82 11.39 4.71 7.06
C ILE A 82 11.62 3.64 5.98
N SER A 83 11.02 2.47 6.14
CA SER A 83 11.12 1.38 5.16
C SER A 83 9.98 1.44 4.15
N LEU A 84 10.33 1.49 2.87
CA LEU A 84 9.40 1.65 1.74
C LEU A 84 9.84 0.74 0.58
N PHE A 85 8.93 0.45 -0.33
CA PHE A 85 9.28 -0.21 -1.60
C PHE A 85 9.27 0.78 -2.76
N CYS A 86 10.16 0.61 -3.72
CA CYS A 86 10.11 1.31 -5.00
C CYS A 86 8.91 0.85 -5.83
N ASP A 87 8.12 1.79 -6.35
CA ASP A 87 7.03 1.50 -7.29
C ASP A 87 7.56 0.80 -8.56
N PRO A 88 6.97 -0.32 -9.00
CA PRO A 88 7.48 -1.10 -10.11
C PRO A 88 7.44 -0.41 -11.47
N LEU A 89 6.57 0.59 -11.66
CA LEU A 89 6.43 1.28 -12.95
C LEU A 89 7.32 2.51 -13.02
N TRP A 90 7.49 3.19 -11.88
CA TRP A 90 8.16 4.49 -11.82
C TRP A 90 9.49 4.46 -11.05
N HIS A 91 10.01 3.28 -10.66
CA HIS A 91 11.21 3.18 -9.83
C HIS A 91 12.48 3.88 -10.35
N PRO A 92 12.80 4.00 -11.65
CA PRO A 92 14.04 4.65 -12.07
C PRO A 92 13.91 6.19 -12.07
N MET A 93 12.99 6.76 -11.29
CA MET A 93 12.74 8.21 -11.27
C MET A 93 13.94 8.97 -10.69
N LEU A 94 14.76 9.51 -11.58
CA LEU A 94 15.90 10.36 -11.26
C LEU A 94 15.46 11.66 -10.58
N ALA A 95 16.36 12.29 -9.83
CA ALA A 95 16.08 13.58 -9.17
C ALA A 95 15.70 14.71 -10.16
N SER A 96 16.16 14.60 -11.41
CA SER A 96 15.83 15.52 -12.51
C SER A 96 14.48 15.26 -13.18
N HIS A 97 13.71 14.26 -12.72
CA HIS A 97 12.42 13.93 -13.31
C HIS A 97 11.45 15.13 -13.23
N PRO A 98 10.65 15.43 -14.29
CA PRO A 98 9.79 16.61 -14.33
C PRO A 98 8.85 16.75 -13.14
N LYS A 99 8.26 15.65 -12.65
CA LYS A 99 7.41 15.66 -11.44
C LYS A 99 8.19 16.15 -10.21
N LYS A 100 9.39 15.61 -9.97
CA LYS A 100 10.22 16.00 -8.82
C LYS A 100 10.64 17.46 -8.89
N LEU A 101 10.99 17.96 -10.08
CA LEU A 101 11.29 19.39 -10.26
C LEU A 101 10.08 20.28 -9.92
N THR A 102 8.87 19.88 -10.31
CA THR A 102 7.64 20.58 -9.92
C THR A 102 7.39 20.49 -8.42
N TRP A 103 7.59 19.32 -7.81
CA TRP A 103 7.46 19.13 -6.36
C TRP A 103 8.43 19.99 -5.56
N LYS A 104 9.68 20.17 -6.02
CA LYS A 104 10.63 21.10 -5.38
C LYS A 104 10.11 22.53 -5.36
N LYS A 105 9.52 23.00 -6.47
CA LYS A 105 8.92 24.35 -6.54
C LYS A 105 7.77 24.48 -5.55
N ILE A 106 6.88 23.50 -5.52
CA ILE A 106 5.75 23.46 -4.59
C ILE A 106 6.23 23.42 -3.13
N ALA A 107 7.25 22.62 -2.81
CA ALA A 107 7.84 22.58 -1.48
C ALA A 107 8.36 23.96 -1.06
N ALA A 108 9.09 24.64 -1.96
CA ALA A 108 9.60 25.99 -1.71
C ALA A 108 8.48 27.02 -1.52
N ASP A 109 7.43 26.98 -2.35
CA ASP A 109 6.22 27.82 -2.20
C ASP A 109 5.51 27.58 -0.86
N TYR A 110 5.67 26.37 -0.32
CA TYR A 110 5.14 25.97 0.97
C TYR A 110 6.04 26.31 2.16
N GLY A 111 7.21 26.90 1.91
CA GLY A 111 8.22 27.24 2.92
C GLY A 111 9.00 26.01 3.42
N LEU A 112 8.99 24.92 2.67
CA LEU A 112 9.67 23.67 3.00
C LEU A 112 11.00 23.57 2.25
N GLY A 113 12.00 22.99 2.91
CA GLY A 113 13.20 22.52 2.22
C GLY A 113 12.87 21.39 1.24
N SER A 114 13.79 21.10 0.34
CA SER A 114 13.71 19.87 -0.47
C SER A 114 15.10 19.28 -0.67
N ARG A 115 15.18 17.95 -0.65
CA ARG A 115 16.39 17.20 -1.00
C ARG A 115 16.14 16.28 -2.18
N ASP A 116 17.23 15.92 -2.82
CA ASP A 116 17.22 15.03 -3.97
C ASP A 116 17.29 13.59 -3.51
N PHE A 117 16.56 12.72 -4.21
CA PHE A 117 16.78 11.28 -4.15
C PHE A 117 16.39 10.65 -5.48
N GLU A 118 16.96 9.48 -5.76
CA GLU A 118 16.60 8.63 -6.88
C GLU A 118 15.68 7.51 -6.43
N GLY A 119 14.68 7.18 -7.24
CA GLY A 119 13.62 6.26 -6.85
C GLY A 119 12.27 6.92 -6.76
N TYR A 120 11.22 6.12 -6.63
CA TYR A 120 9.87 6.60 -6.39
C TYR A 120 9.16 5.57 -5.53
N ALA A 121 8.78 5.96 -4.33
CA ALA A 121 8.21 5.08 -3.31
C ALA A 121 6.76 4.73 -3.65
N CYS A 122 6.40 3.47 -3.42
CA CYS A 122 5.02 3.02 -3.40
C CYS A 122 4.39 3.32 -2.04
N ALA A 123 3.15 3.83 -2.03
CA ALA A 123 2.43 4.14 -0.79
C ALA A 123 1.66 2.95 -0.22
N GLY A 124 1.77 1.76 -0.81
CA GLY A 124 1.06 0.57 -0.34
C GLY A 124 1.67 -0.06 0.91
N PHE A 125 2.96 0.19 1.17
CA PHE A 125 3.65 -0.27 2.38
C PHE A 125 4.50 0.85 2.92
N ILE A 126 4.43 1.10 4.23
CA ILE A 126 5.35 1.98 4.94
C ILE A 126 5.58 1.44 6.35
N GLY A 127 6.85 1.28 6.72
CA GLY A 127 7.29 0.98 8.09
C GLY A 127 7.97 2.20 8.69
N LEU A 128 7.55 2.58 9.90
CA LEU A 128 7.93 3.81 10.58
C LEU A 128 8.38 3.50 12.00
N PRO A 129 9.63 3.82 12.39
CA PRO A 129 9.97 3.89 13.80
C PRO A 129 9.26 5.09 14.43
N ARG A 130 8.82 4.94 15.69
CA ARG A 130 8.06 5.97 16.41
C ARG A 130 8.70 7.38 16.38
N PRO A 131 10.03 7.55 16.53
CA PRO A 131 10.66 8.86 16.42
C PRO A 131 10.40 9.60 15.10
N TYR A 132 10.01 8.89 14.05
CA TYR A 132 9.75 9.46 12.72
C TYR A 132 8.26 9.68 12.41
N LEU A 133 7.35 9.58 13.40
CA LEU A 133 5.93 9.88 13.19
C LEU A 133 5.66 11.31 12.68
N GLY A 134 6.55 12.27 12.97
CA GLY A 134 6.47 13.62 12.41
C GLY A 134 6.52 13.65 10.87
N PHE A 135 7.10 12.65 10.23
CA PHE A 135 7.02 12.47 8.77
C PHE A 135 5.59 12.20 8.31
N THR A 136 4.85 11.33 9.01
CA THR A 136 3.47 11.02 8.69
C THR A 136 2.56 12.24 8.84
N GLU A 137 2.82 13.08 9.84
CA GLU A 137 2.13 14.36 9.98
C GLU A 137 2.42 15.31 8.81
N LEU A 138 3.68 15.40 8.36
CA LEU A 138 4.03 16.19 7.18
C LEU A 138 3.31 15.69 5.93
N TRP A 139 3.27 14.37 5.72
CA TRP A 139 2.55 13.76 4.60
C TRP A 139 1.06 14.09 4.65
N GLY A 140 0.41 13.96 5.80
CA GLY A 140 -0.99 14.34 5.99
C GLY A 140 -1.27 15.83 5.72
N ARG A 141 -0.44 16.73 6.28
CA ARG A 141 -0.59 18.18 6.04
C ARG A 141 -0.40 18.55 4.57
N LEU A 142 0.51 17.88 3.85
CA LEU A 142 0.72 18.12 2.43
C LEU A 142 -0.49 17.68 1.60
N LEU A 143 -1.12 16.55 1.93
CA LEU A 143 -2.37 16.12 1.28
C LEU A 143 -3.45 17.20 1.42
N GLU A 144 -3.72 17.65 2.65
CA GLU A 144 -4.72 18.67 2.94
C GLU A 144 -4.42 19.98 2.19
N ARG A 145 -3.17 20.44 2.21
CA ARG A 145 -2.78 21.70 1.58
C ARG A 145 -2.88 21.64 0.05
N LEU A 146 -2.49 20.52 -0.55
CA LEU A 146 -2.58 20.31 -1.99
C LEU A 146 -4.03 20.14 -2.47
N GLU A 147 -4.90 19.55 -1.66
CA GLU A 147 -6.33 19.51 -1.91
C GLU A 147 -6.93 20.93 -1.91
N VAL A 148 -6.65 21.74 -0.88
CA VAL A 148 -7.10 23.14 -0.81
C VAL A 148 -6.56 23.98 -1.99
N SER A 149 -5.36 23.66 -2.46
CA SER A 149 -4.74 24.33 -3.61
C SER A 149 -5.27 23.85 -4.97
N GLY A 150 -6.17 22.85 -5.00
CA GLY A 150 -6.77 22.30 -6.22
C GLY A 150 -5.85 21.34 -7.01
N PHE A 151 -4.72 20.92 -6.43
CA PHE A 151 -3.82 19.93 -7.05
C PHE A 151 -4.33 18.49 -6.88
N LEU A 152 -5.17 18.25 -5.88
CA LEU A 152 -5.74 16.95 -5.55
C LEU A 152 -7.26 17.05 -5.45
N SER A 153 -7.91 15.90 -5.57
CA SER A 153 -9.30 15.72 -5.17
C SER A 153 -9.37 14.50 -4.26
N SER A 154 -9.84 14.69 -3.02
CA SER A 154 -9.95 13.63 -2.02
C SER A 154 -10.79 12.45 -2.49
N ASP A 155 -11.77 12.67 -3.38
CA ASP A 155 -12.66 11.64 -3.95
C ASP A 155 -12.00 10.76 -5.02
N THR A 156 -10.82 11.14 -5.51
CA THR A 156 -10.19 10.48 -6.65
C THR A 156 -8.97 9.67 -6.24
N PHE A 157 -8.84 8.47 -6.82
CA PHE A 157 -7.64 7.64 -6.68
C PHE A 157 -6.53 8.05 -7.66
N HIS A 158 -6.89 8.67 -8.78
CA HIS A 158 -5.98 8.99 -9.86
C HIS A 158 -6.55 10.11 -10.72
N SER A 159 -5.75 11.11 -11.09
CA SER A 159 -6.26 12.27 -11.86
C SER A 159 -6.61 11.91 -13.31
N GLY A 160 -6.01 10.82 -13.81
CA GLY A 160 -6.22 10.29 -15.16
C GLY A 160 -5.31 10.90 -16.21
N ARG A 161 -4.48 11.90 -15.87
CA ARG A 161 -3.56 12.55 -16.80
C ARG A 161 -2.12 12.38 -16.34
N SER A 162 -1.29 11.81 -17.19
CA SER A 162 0.09 11.49 -16.84
C SER A 162 1.01 12.69 -16.66
N THR A 163 0.61 13.83 -17.21
CA THR A 163 1.32 15.10 -17.08
C THR A 163 1.01 15.81 -15.76
N ASP A 164 0.01 15.36 -14.99
CA ASP A 164 -0.34 16.01 -13.73
C ASP A 164 0.75 15.76 -12.68
N PRO A 165 1.12 16.78 -11.89
CA PRO A 165 2.16 16.65 -10.87
C PRO A 165 1.80 15.59 -9.83
N PHE A 166 0.51 15.46 -9.48
CA PHE A 166 -0.02 14.49 -8.52
C PHE A 166 -1.05 13.57 -9.17
N MET A 167 -0.58 12.79 -10.15
CA MET A 167 -1.39 11.84 -10.90
C MET A 167 -1.80 10.65 -10.02
N ALA A 168 -0.88 10.17 -9.18
CA ALA A 168 -1.09 9.04 -8.25
C ALA A 168 -1.51 9.49 -6.84
N MET A 169 -2.01 10.72 -6.70
CA MET A 169 -2.57 11.26 -5.46
C MET A 169 -1.63 11.07 -4.25
N ASP A 170 -2.05 10.31 -3.22
CA ASP A 170 -1.30 10.08 -1.99
C ASP A 170 0.14 9.64 -2.21
N GLN A 171 0.40 8.81 -3.23
CA GLN A 171 1.72 8.27 -3.52
C GLN A 171 2.66 9.36 -4.05
N ASP A 172 2.15 10.26 -4.90
CA ASP A 172 2.92 11.43 -5.34
C ASP A 172 3.19 12.37 -4.15
N VAL A 173 2.22 12.54 -3.24
CA VAL A 173 2.41 13.36 -2.03
C VAL A 173 3.37 12.72 -1.03
N LEU A 174 3.36 11.40 -0.88
CA LEU A 174 4.34 10.66 -0.07
C LEU A 174 5.76 10.94 -0.58
N ASN A 175 5.95 10.90 -1.90
CA ASN A 175 7.24 11.18 -2.51
C ASN A 175 7.66 12.66 -2.35
N LEU A 176 6.72 13.60 -2.44
CA LEU A 176 6.98 15.00 -2.07
C LEU A 176 7.38 15.12 -0.59
N ALA A 177 6.69 14.44 0.32
CA ALA A 177 7.02 14.45 1.74
C ALA A 177 8.42 13.89 2.02
N LEU A 178 8.83 12.84 1.30
CA LEU A 178 10.21 12.32 1.35
C LEU A 178 11.22 13.35 0.89
N MET A 179 10.93 14.10 -0.17
CA MET A 179 11.80 15.20 -0.61
C MET A 179 11.84 16.34 0.41
N ALA A 180 10.72 16.63 1.09
CA ALA A 180 10.57 17.74 2.01
C ALA A 180 10.96 17.42 3.47
N SER A 181 11.62 16.28 3.71
CA SER A 181 11.99 15.81 5.05
C SER A 181 13.42 15.29 5.09
N ASP A 182 14.12 15.56 6.18
CA ASP A 182 15.48 15.04 6.46
C ASP A 182 15.47 13.65 7.14
N VAL A 183 14.28 13.05 7.32
CA VAL A 183 14.17 11.72 7.91
C VAL A 183 14.81 10.67 7.00
N PRO A 184 15.68 9.78 7.52
CA PRO A 184 16.27 8.71 6.74
C PRO A 184 15.20 7.72 6.30
N PHE A 185 15.32 7.23 5.07
CA PHE A 185 14.41 6.25 4.48
C PHE A 185 15.20 5.29 3.59
N SER A 186 14.63 4.11 3.38
CA SER A 186 15.20 3.04 2.58
C SER A 186 14.17 2.53 1.57
N LEU A 187 14.59 2.36 0.33
CA LEU A 187 13.76 1.84 -0.75
C LEU A 187 14.22 0.43 -1.14
N ALA A 188 13.38 -0.57 -0.86
CA ALA A 188 13.58 -1.91 -1.41
C ALA A 188 13.18 -1.96 -2.88
N SER A 189 13.82 -2.84 -3.65
CA SER A 189 13.59 -2.93 -5.09
C SER A 189 12.17 -3.40 -5.41
N PRO A 190 11.66 -3.09 -6.62
CA PRO A 190 10.36 -3.61 -7.04
C PRO A 190 10.26 -5.14 -7.03
N GLU A 191 11.35 -5.86 -7.27
CA GLU A 191 11.37 -7.32 -7.24
C GLU A 191 11.00 -7.87 -5.85
N ASN A 192 11.35 -7.14 -4.79
CA ASN A 192 10.99 -7.51 -3.42
C ASN A 192 9.48 -7.36 -3.13
N GLN A 193 8.70 -6.78 -4.05
CA GLN A 193 7.23 -6.71 -3.98
C GLN A 193 6.50 -7.91 -4.62
N GLY A 194 7.23 -8.92 -5.09
CA GLY A 194 6.63 -10.14 -5.62
C GLY A 194 6.20 -10.03 -7.09
N ILE A 195 6.91 -9.21 -7.87
CA ILE A 195 6.86 -9.25 -9.34
C ILE A 195 7.31 -10.63 -9.81
N VAL A 196 8.45 -11.09 -9.28
CA VAL A 196 8.93 -12.46 -9.36
C VAL A 196 8.79 -13.17 -8.01
N ALA A 197 8.74 -14.51 -8.03
CA ALA A 197 8.48 -15.29 -6.82
C ALA A 197 9.70 -15.35 -5.87
N ASN A 198 10.92 -15.40 -6.41
CA ASN A 198 12.13 -15.56 -5.60
C ASN A 198 12.58 -14.21 -5.03
N GLY A 199 12.82 -14.15 -3.72
CA GLY A 199 13.33 -12.94 -3.05
C GLY A 199 12.25 -11.89 -2.71
N ALA A 200 10.98 -12.24 -2.83
CA ALA A 200 9.86 -11.38 -2.46
C ALA A 200 9.77 -11.23 -0.92
N TYR A 201 9.83 -10.01 -0.41
CA TYR A 201 9.55 -9.72 1.01
C TYR A 201 8.05 -9.60 1.24
N ILE A 202 7.34 -9.10 0.24
CA ILE A 202 5.88 -9.03 0.19
C ILE A 202 5.41 -9.48 -1.19
N ALA A 203 4.14 -9.86 -1.28
CA ALA A 203 3.41 -10.10 -2.52
C ALA A 203 2.33 -9.02 -2.67
N HIS A 204 2.61 -8.00 -3.48
CA HIS A 204 1.71 -6.86 -3.67
C HIS A 204 0.95 -7.00 -5.00
N ALA A 205 -0.38 -7.15 -4.93
CA ALA A 205 -1.22 -7.25 -6.13
C ALA A 205 -1.55 -5.86 -6.72
N GLN A 206 -0.51 -5.10 -7.06
CA GLN A 206 -0.63 -3.75 -7.59
C GLN A 206 -1.32 -3.74 -8.96
N GLY A 207 -2.08 -2.67 -9.22
CA GLY A 207 -2.81 -2.47 -10.47
C GLY A 207 -4.21 -3.07 -10.50
N THR A 208 -4.75 -3.20 -11.72
CA THR A 208 -6.12 -3.68 -11.99
C THR A 208 -6.12 -4.84 -12.99
N PRO A 209 -7.09 -5.78 -12.89
CA PRO A 209 -8.08 -5.90 -11.82
C PRO A 209 -7.47 -6.44 -10.52
N LYS A 210 -8.06 -6.06 -9.37
CA LYS A 210 -7.66 -6.58 -8.05
C LYS A 210 -7.95 -8.08 -7.93
N PRO A 211 -7.22 -8.84 -7.08
CA PRO A 211 -7.36 -10.31 -6.97
C PRO A 211 -8.79 -10.81 -6.76
N TRP A 212 -9.58 -10.08 -5.95
CA TRP A 212 -10.98 -10.41 -5.62
C TRP A 212 -11.99 -10.08 -6.73
N ARG A 213 -11.58 -9.41 -7.81
CA ARG A 213 -12.47 -9.11 -8.96
C ARG A 213 -12.54 -10.27 -9.96
N GLY A 214 -11.71 -11.31 -9.80
CA GLY A 214 -11.75 -12.52 -10.64
C GLY A 214 -11.30 -12.29 -12.08
N GLY A 215 -11.92 -12.99 -13.04
CA GLY A 215 -11.63 -12.84 -14.48
C GLY A 215 -10.34 -13.50 -14.97
N LEU A 216 -9.69 -14.34 -14.15
CA LEU A 216 -8.39 -14.94 -14.44
C LEU A 216 -8.39 -15.80 -15.71
N ILE A 217 -9.40 -16.66 -15.90
CA ILE A 217 -9.53 -17.49 -17.10
C ILE A 217 -9.71 -16.63 -18.35
N ARG A 218 -10.59 -15.62 -18.30
CA ARG A 218 -10.81 -14.69 -19.41
C ARG A 218 -9.52 -13.98 -19.80
N ASN A 219 -8.74 -13.52 -18.82
CA ASN A 219 -7.46 -12.86 -19.06
C ASN A 219 -6.43 -13.83 -19.65
N ALA A 220 -6.38 -15.08 -19.19
CA ALA A 220 -5.51 -16.11 -19.76
C ALA A 220 -5.87 -16.39 -21.23
N ILE A 221 -7.14 -16.56 -21.56
CA ILE A 221 -7.61 -16.85 -22.93
C ILE A 221 -7.40 -15.65 -23.86
N ARG A 222 -7.79 -14.44 -23.44
CA ARG A 222 -7.80 -13.28 -24.33
C ARG A 222 -6.48 -12.54 -24.42
N LEU A 223 -5.69 -12.55 -23.35
CA LEU A 223 -4.47 -11.75 -23.23
C LEU A 223 -3.22 -12.61 -23.05
N GLY A 224 -3.34 -13.93 -22.98
CA GLY A 224 -2.23 -14.83 -22.61
C GLY A 224 -1.75 -14.64 -21.17
N LYS A 225 -2.40 -13.78 -20.36
CA LYS A 225 -1.89 -13.36 -19.05
C LYS A 225 -2.10 -14.44 -17.99
N ARG A 226 -0.98 -15.01 -17.53
CA ARG A 226 -0.96 -15.91 -16.37
C ARG A 226 -1.32 -15.14 -15.08
N PRO A 227 -2.03 -15.76 -14.12
CA PRO A 227 -2.18 -15.18 -12.79
C PRO A 227 -0.82 -14.83 -12.19
N SER A 228 -0.66 -13.62 -11.65
CA SER A 228 0.61 -13.18 -11.05
C SER A 228 0.93 -13.95 -9.77
N TYR A 229 2.19 -13.82 -9.29
CA TYR A 229 2.58 -14.36 -7.99
C TYR A 229 1.72 -13.79 -6.87
N ALA A 230 1.56 -12.47 -6.81
CA ALA A 230 0.76 -11.81 -5.79
C ALA A 230 -0.72 -12.24 -5.78
N VAL A 231 -1.34 -12.45 -6.95
CA VAL A 231 -2.71 -12.98 -7.03
C VAL A 231 -2.81 -14.37 -6.42
N ARG A 232 -1.82 -15.24 -6.64
CA ARG A 232 -1.80 -16.57 -6.03
C ARG A 232 -1.63 -16.49 -4.51
N GLN A 233 -0.72 -15.65 -4.03
CA GLN A 233 -0.49 -15.46 -2.59
C GLN A 233 -1.74 -14.90 -1.89
N TYR A 234 -2.42 -13.92 -2.49
CA TYR A 234 -3.68 -13.40 -1.97
C TYR A 234 -4.69 -14.53 -1.70
N TRP A 235 -5.00 -15.33 -2.73
CA TRP A 235 -5.99 -16.41 -2.60
C TRP A 235 -5.52 -17.58 -1.73
N GLU A 236 -4.24 -17.68 -1.42
CA GLU A 236 -3.74 -18.67 -0.47
C GLU A 236 -4.04 -18.26 0.99
N TYR A 237 -3.86 -16.98 1.32
CA TYR A 237 -3.91 -16.51 2.71
C TYR A 237 -5.15 -15.72 3.10
N VAL A 238 -6.03 -15.33 2.17
CA VAL A 238 -7.20 -14.46 2.43
C VAL A 238 -8.26 -15.00 3.41
N THR A 239 -8.14 -16.25 3.87
CA THR A 239 -9.12 -16.88 4.76
C THR A 239 -8.83 -16.73 6.25
N HIS A 240 -7.61 -16.32 6.60
CA HIS A 240 -7.15 -16.19 7.98
C HIS A 240 -6.31 -14.90 8.12
N PRO A 241 -6.29 -14.24 9.28
CA PRO A 241 -7.04 -14.51 10.51
C PRO A 241 -8.54 -14.18 10.43
N VAL A 242 -8.96 -13.44 9.39
CA VAL A 242 -10.35 -13.05 9.15
C VAL A 242 -10.78 -13.62 7.81
N ALA A 243 -11.80 -14.49 7.83
CA ALA A 243 -12.38 -15.02 6.60
C ALA A 243 -13.26 -13.95 5.94
N VAL A 244 -12.72 -13.25 4.94
CA VAL A 244 -13.46 -12.23 4.17
C VAL A 244 -14.15 -12.79 2.92
N HIS A 245 -13.90 -14.06 2.57
CA HIS A 245 -14.54 -14.78 1.47
C HIS A 245 -15.17 -16.08 1.96
N SER A 246 -16.20 -16.56 1.25
CA SER A 246 -16.76 -17.87 1.53
C SER A 246 -15.83 -19.01 1.06
N PHE A 247 -16.02 -20.22 1.61
CA PHE A 247 -15.29 -21.40 1.14
C PHE A 247 -15.55 -21.71 -0.36
N LEU A 248 -16.73 -21.36 -0.87
CA LEU A 248 -17.07 -21.53 -2.28
C LEU A 248 -16.29 -20.54 -3.15
N ASP A 249 -16.22 -19.27 -2.75
CA ASP A 249 -15.44 -18.25 -3.47
C ASP A 249 -13.97 -18.66 -3.56
N LEU A 250 -13.41 -19.16 -2.46
CA LEU A 250 -12.06 -19.69 -2.42
C LEU A 250 -11.87 -20.87 -3.38
N GLY A 251 -12.79 -21.84 -3.37
CA GLY A 251 -12.74 -23.01 -4.25
C GLY A 251 -12.77 -22.60 -5.73
N ILE A 252 -13.68 -21.70 -6.08
CA ILE A 252 -13.80 -21.14 -7.44
C ILE A 252 -12.53 -20.39 -7.83
N ALA A 253 -12.00 -19.54 -6.95
CA ALA A 253 -10.78 -18.79 -7.21
C ALA A 253 -9.56 -19.69 -7.42
N LYS A 254 -9.35 -20.69 -6.55
CA LYS A 254 -8.25 -21.66 -6.70
C LYS A 254 -8.39 -22.49 -7.98
N LEU A 255 -9.61 -22.86 -8.37
CA LEU A 255 -9.85 -23.55 -9.64
C LEU A 255 -9.56 -22.64 -10.85
N ASN A 256 -10.00 -21.38 -10.80
CA ASN A 256 -9.71 -20.38 -11.82
C ASN A 256 -8.20 -20.15 -11.98
N ILE A 257 -7.45 -20.08 -10.89
CA ILE A 257 -5.98 -19.94 -10.92
C ILE A 257 -5.33 -21.13 -11.63
N ARG A 258 -5.78 -22.36 -11.31
CA ARG A 258 -5.24 -23.60 -11.91
C ARG A 258 -5.51 -23.63 -13.42
N PHE A 259 -6.76 -23.40 -13.83
CA PHE A 259 -7.11 -23.38 -15.26
C PHE A 259 -6.43 -22.24 -16.01
N ALA A 260 -6.42 -21.02 -15.47
CA ALA A 260 -5.74 -19.90 -16.10
C ALA A 260 -4.24 -20.17 -16.25
N THR A 261 -3.60 -20.81 -15.25
CA THR A 261 -2.19 -21.23 -15.34
C THR A 261 -1.97 -22.28 -16.43
N LEU A 262 -2.87 -23.25 -16.57
CA LEU A 262 -2.80 -24.27 -17.62
C LEU A 262 -2.97 -23.65 -19.00
N ILE A 263 -3.99 -22.82 -19.19
CA ILE A 263 -4.27 -22.12 -20.46
C ILE A 263 -3.07 -21.27 -20.87
N SER A 264 -2.53 -20.45 -19.96
CA SER A 264 -1.35 -19.62 -20.25
C SER A 264 -0.09 -20.42 -20.53
N ARG A 265 0.00 -21.71 -20.16
CA ARG A 265 1.13 -22.59 -20.52
C ARG A 265 0.95 -23.24 -21.89
N LEU A 266 -0.29 -23.43 -22.33
CA LEU A 266 -0.61 -24.08 -23.60
C LEU A 266 -0.69 -23.09 -24.76
N PHE A 267 -1.08 -21.85 -24.48
CA PHE A 267 -1.39 -20.84 -25.49
C PHE A 267 -0.64 -19.51 -25.32
N GLY A 268 0.15 -19.36 -24.26
CA GLY A 268 1.00 -18.19 -24.01
C GLY A 268 2.47 -18.53 -24.21
#